data_AF-A0A1F7AQN5-F1
#
_entry.id   AF-A0A1F7AQN5-F1
#
_cell.length_a   1.000
_cell.length_b   1.000
_cell.length_c   1.000
_cell.angle_alpha   90.00
_cell.angle_beta   90.00
_cell.angle_gamma   90.00
#
_symmetry.space_group_name_H-M   'P 1'
#
loop_
_entity.id
_entity.type
_entity.pdbx_description
1 polymer ?
#
loop_
_entity_poly.entity_id
_entity_poly.type
_entity_poly.pdbx_seq_one_letter_code
_entity_poly.pdbx_strand_id
1 'polypeptide(L)'
;MKAEENKNKNPEEAHEEPIKKVSKKKVIYVELDEEITSIYDRVKRLQIEDMYLVVPERSVILQSVVNLKILRRKLSELGKKIFIITTDPVGTKLAIQAGIKVFDKIEDNSKVTKEILNPKLKIQPINASANELDYDSPSRIPQKKLSILELVKSAKDGKKSFSFKSLWDARKKYAKAIKDRKQFSYGGPNKKALTTLVIASVTMLLIIFYVALPGATVYLTAESNVLEASANITLADADLNKLELDTHPSYTIASYEVEATVSVNVTYDATGQLFSGENATGTITLTNEADYKWDLVAFTRLQSPDGIVFRTQQFVSIPAATEAGASTVDVYVIADEKDANDQVIGDRGNLAANTHFILPGLKESSQTLLYGTNAAPLSGGKTVVTKYVTAEDIEASYLRVESELNTAIESTLNTKVIEMNSTQGSDDLVLLKGYGAFEAGEPYVTTPSVKDGDQVENFQISGTMNVSGVAYNSSELVNILRNELKLHKSPEKQLQSIDEGSVYYEIIDFDESSEKIKITATIKGVEEYVLDPEEESGALLIEKIKDHVAGKTIDEAKDYIENLPEINKVEIKSWPVWAPTIPTVRENIKIKVSEEA
;
A
#
# COMPACT_ATOMS: atom_id res chain seq x y z
N MET A 1 -20.27 15.14 -78.00
CA MET A 1 -21.13 16.26 -77.55
C MET A 1 -20.97 16.30 -76.03
N LYS A 2 -20.10 17.11 -75.40
CA LYS A 2 -19.96 18.58 -75.35
C LYS A 2 -21.24 19.32 -74.96
N ALA A 3 -21.29 19.76 -73.68
CA ALA A 3 -21.69 21.07 -73.14
C ALA A 3 -21.88 20.89 -71.60
N GLU A 4 -21.09 21.45 -70.67
CA GLU A 4 -21.03 22.87 -70.22
C GLU A 4 -22.43 23.43 -69.91
N GLU A 5 -22.79 24.07 -68.79
CA GLU A 5 -22.19 24.85 -67.68
C GLU A 5 -23.37 24.98 -66.66
N ASN A 6 -23.30 25.35 -65.38
CA ASN A 6 -22.57 26.44 -64.74
C ASN A 6 -22.68 26.38 -63.20
N LYS A 7 -21.72 27.07 -62.59
CA LYS A 7 -21.41 27.37 -61.19
C LYS A 7 -22.55 27.88 -60.28
N ASN A 8 -22.46 27.53 -58.99
CA ASN A 8 -22.38 28.56 -57.94
C ASN A 8 -21.51 28.12 -56.73
N LYS A 9 -20.64 29.03 -56.27
CA LYS A 9 -19.76 28.96 -55.08
C LYS A 9 -20.60 29.26 -53.82
N ASN A 10 -20.31 28.79 -52.60
CA ASN A 10 -19.19 29.14 -51.70
C ASN A 10 -19.38 28.32 -50.36
N PRO A 11 -18.59 28.50 -49.28
CA PRO A 11 -17.58 27.56 -48.79
C PRO A 11 -17.86 27.03 -47.36
N GLU A 12 -17.25 25.91 -46.98
CA GLU A 12 -16.87 25.46 -45.61
C GLU A 12 -16.93 23.92 -45.57
N GLU A 13 -15.98 23.28 -46.26
CA GLU A 13 -15.61 21.90 -45.93
C GLU A 13 -14.64 21.96 -44.75
N ALA A 14 -15.21 21.89 -43.54
CA ALA A 14 -14.45 21.45 -42.39
C ALA A 14 -14.02 20.00 -42.65
N HIS A 15 -12.71 19.76 -42.64
CA HIS A 15 -12.15 18.42 -42.69
C HIS A 15 -12.75 17.57 -41.56
N GLU A 16 -13.65 16.64 -41.90
CA GLU A 16 -14.03 15.54 -41.01
C GLU A 16 -12.80 14.63 -40.87
N GLU A 17 -12.06 14.82 -39.78
CA GLU A 17 -11.11 13.81 -39.32
C GLU A 17 -11.87 12.51 -39.02
N PRO A 18 -11.31 11.35 -39.40
CA PRO A 18 -11.93 10.06 -39.15
C PRO A 18 -12.15 9.87 -37.65
N ILE A 19 -13.38 9.50 -37.29
CA ILE A 19 -13.82 9.20 -35.93
C ILE A 19 -12.83 8.21 -35.29
N LYS A 20 -11.94 8.71 -34.43
CA LYS A 20 -11.10 7.88 -33.57
C LYS A 20 -12.01 7.14 -32.58
N LYS A 21 -12.08 5.81 -32.72
CA LYS A 21 -12.60 4.91 -31.68
C LYS A 21 -11.97 5.29 -30.34
N VAL A 22 -12.80 5.67 -29.38
CA VAL A 22 -12.38 6.03 -28.02
C VAL A 22 -11.84 4.77 -27.33
N SER A 23 -10.61 4.87 -26.83
CA SER A 23 -9.84 3.75 -26.28
C SER A 23 -10.46 3.17 -25.01
N LYS A 24 -10.48 1.82 -24.93
CA LYS A 24 -10.68 1.02 -23.70
C LYS A 24 -9.84 1.62 -22.56
N LYS A 25 -10.48 2.23 -21.56
CA LYS A 25 -9.79 2.74 -20.35
C LYS A 25 -9.25 1.54 -19.57
N LYS A 26 -7.94 1.48 -19.35
CA LYS A 26 -7.31 0.42 -18.55
C LYS A 26 -6.93 0.96 -17.19
N VAL A 27 -7.43 0.29 -16.16
CA VAL A 27 -7.07 0.50 -14.76
C VAL A 27 -5.86 -0.39 -14.45
N ILE A 28 -4.86 0.17 -13.78
CA ILE A 28 -3.61 -0.50 -13.39
C ILE A 28 -3.48 -0.31 -11.88
N TYR A 29 -3.38 -1.42 -11.15
CA TYR A 29 -3.17 -1.39 -9.71
C TYR A 29 -1.67 -1.32 -9.41
N VAL A 30 -1.30 -0.43 -8.49
CA VAL A 30 0.08 -0.21 -8.06
C VAL A 30 0.25 -0.78 -6.65
N GLU A 31 1.35 -1.49 -6.41
CA GLU A 31 1.62 -2.06 -5.07
C GLU A 31 2.23 -1.00 -4.13
N LEU A 32 2.28 -1.29 -2.82
CA LEU A 32 2.75 -0.33 -1.81
C LEU A 32 4.24 0.01 -1.98
N ASP A 33 5.05 -0.97 -2.36
CA ASP A 33 6.50 -0.93 -2.53
C ASP A 33 6.94 -0.84 -4.01
N GLU A 34 5.99 -0.77 -4.94
CA GLU A 34 6.29 -0.73 -6.37
C GLU A 34 7.05 0.56 -6.76
N GLU A 35 8.23 0.38 -7.38
CA GLU A 35 9.06 1.49 -7.85
C GLU A 35 8.55 2.13 -9.15
N ILE A 36 8.97 3.37 -9.42
CA ILE A 36 8.58 4.11 -10.64
C ILE A 36 9.07 3.44 -11.93
N THR A 37 10.22 2.78 -11.88
CA THR A 37 10.85 2.08 -13.00
C THR A 37 10.00 0.91 -13.47
N SER A 38 9.54 0.06 -12.54
CA SER A 38 8.66 -1.07 -12.85
C SER A 38 7.30 -0.60 -13.38
N ILE A 39 6.72 0.43 -12.77
CA ILE A 39 5.47 1.05 -13.26
C ILE A 39 5.67 1.59 -14.68
N TYR A 40 6.78 2.27 -14.95
CA TYR A 40 7.10 2.79 -16.28
C TYR A 40 7.22 1.67 -17.32
N ASP A 41 7.95 0.60 -17.03
CA ASP A 41 8.16 -0.51 -17.97
C ASP A 41 6.89 -1.34 -18.21
N ARG A 42 6.03 -1.47 -17.19
CA ARG A 42 4.69 -2.06 -17.32
C ARG A 42 3.79 -1.20 -18.21
N VAL A 43 3.76 0.10 -17.96
CA VAL A 43 2.92 1.06 -18.70
C VAL A 43 3.39 1.26 -20.14
N LYS A 44 4.71 1.23 -20.37
CA LYS A 44 5.35 1.38 -21.69
C LYS A 44 4.92 0.28 -22.66
N ARG A 45 4.75 -0.96 -22.19
CA ARG A 45 4.40 -2.13 -23.01
C ARG A 45 2.92 -2.17 -23.45
N LEU A 46 2.05 -1.39 -22.81
CA LEU A 46 0.63 -1.35 -23.14
C LEU A 46 0.39 -0.51 -24.41
N GLN A 47 -0.60 -0.83 -25.25
CA GLN A 47 -0.96 -0.02 -26.43
C GLN A 47 -2.06 1.03 -26.17
N ILE A 48 -2.25 1.41 -24.90
CA ILE A 48 -3.34 2.31 -24.48
C ILE A 48 -2.79 3.70 -24.19
N GLU A 49 -3.50 4.74 -24.65
CA GLU A 49 -3.12 6.15 -24.50
C GLU A 49 -3.49 6.67 -23.09
N ASP A 50 -4.71 6.41 -22.62
CA ASP A 50 -5.23 6.91 -21.32
C ASP A 50 -5.30 5.78 -20.26
N MET A 51 -4.64 5.96 -19.12
CA MET A 51 -4.54 4.92 -18.08
C MET A 51 -4.74 5.48 -16.67
N TYR A 52 -5.46 4.70 -15.84
CA TYR A 52 -5.71 5.04 -14.45
C TYR A 52 -4.87 4.15 -13.54
N LEU A 53 -4.00 4.78 -12.74
CA LEU A 53 -3.16 4.13 -11.73
C LEU A 53 -3.91 4.17 -10.40
N VAL A 54 -4.32 3.02 -9.88
CA VAL A 54 -4.87 2.89 -8.53
C VAL A 54 -3.71 2.72 -7.58
N VAL A 55 -3.47 3.75 -6.77
CA VAL A 55 -2.30 3.83 -5.90
C VAL A 55 -2.74 3.81 -4.44
N PRO A 56 -2.38 2.78 -3.67
CA PRO A 56 -2.75 2.66 -2.27
C PRO A 56 -2.07 3.75 -1.42
N GLU A 57 -2.63 4.00 -0.24
CA GLU A 57 -2.08 4.99 0.68
C GLU A 57 -0.64 4.68 1.07
N ARG A 58 0.21 5.70 1.17
CA ARG A 58 1.64 5.57 1.55
C ARG A 58 2.52 4.78 0.58
N SER A 59 2.04 4.51 -0.65
CA SER A 59 2.88 3.87 -1.69
C SER A 59 4.15 4.67 -2.00
N VAL A 60 5.25 4.00 -2.32
CA VAL A 60 6.57 4.58 -2.64
C VAL A 60 6.48 5.63 -3.76
N ILE A 61 5.62 5.43 -4.77
CA ILE A 61 5.42 6.38 -5.86
C ILE A 61 4.84 7.73 -5.39
N LEU A 62 4.07 7.73 -4.29
CA LEU A 62 3.44 8.93 -3.73
C LEU A 62 4.36 9.70 -2.77
N GLN A 63 5.59 9.24 -2.50
CA GLN A 63 6.49 9.89 -1.55
C GLN A 63 7.22 11.11 -2.13
N SER A 64 7.28 11.26 -3.46
CA SER A 64 8.06 12.33 -4.13
C SER A 64 7.36 12.91 -5.35
N VAL A 65 7.17 14.24 -5.35
CA VAL A 65 6.67 14.98 -6.53
C VAL A 65 7.62 14.90 -7.73
N VAL A 66 8.93 14.77 -7.48
CA VAL A 66 9.94 14.66 -8.54
C VAL A 66 9.74 13.36 -9.30
N ASN A 67 9.48 12.27 -8.57
CA ASN A 67 9.22 10.95 -9.14
C ASN A 67 7.98 10.96 -10.03
N LEU A 68 6.89 11.55 -9.56
CA LEU A 68 5.65 11.70 -10.32
C LEU A 68 5.84 12.56 -11.58
N LYS A 69 6.65 13.63 -11.52
CA LYS A 69 6.98 14.44 -12.70
C LYS A 69 7.82 13.67 -13.72
N ILE A 70 8.79 12.87 -13.26
CA ILE A 70 9.62 12.03 -14.14
C ILE A 70 8.74 11.01 -14.86
N LEU A 71 7.86 10.32 -14.12
CA LEU A 71 6.95 9.33 -14.67
C LEU A 71 6.00 9.96 -15.71
N ARG A 72 5.34 11.06 -15.36
CA ARG A 72 4.44 11.78 -16.28
C ARG A 72 5.17 12.20 -17.55
N ARG A 73 6.36 12.78 -17.42
CA ARG A 73 7.16 13.26 -18.57
C ARG A 73 7.53 12.12 -19.49
N LYS A 74 8.15 11.05 -18.98
CA LYS A 74 8.57 9.91 -19.80
C LYS A 74 7.39 9.22 -20.50
N LEU A 75 6.23 9.14 -19.85
CA LEU A 75 5.03 8.56 -20.46
C LEU A 75 4.39 9.50 -21.49
N SER A 76 4.41 10.82 -21.24
CA SER A 76 3.93 11.82 -22.20
C SER A 76 4.79 11.86 -23.48
N GLU A 77 6.10 11.63 -23.37
CA GLU A 77 7.01 11.46 -24.52
C GLU A 77 6.61 10.27 -25.40
N LEU A 78 5.93 9.26 -24.82
CA LEU A 78 5.39 8.10 -25.52
C LEU A 78 3.92 8.27 -25.96
N GLY A 79 3.35 9.48 -25.85
CA GLY A 79 1.94 9.75 -26.19
C GLY A 79 0.93 9.23 -25.17
N LYS A 80 1.38 8.83 -23.97
CA LYS A 80 0.54 8.23 -22.93
C LYS A 80 0.19 9.24 -21.83
N LYS A 81 -1.07 9.28 -21.44
CA LYS A 81 -1.59 10.08 -20.32
C LYS A 81 -1.96 9.17 -19.15
N ILE A 82 -1.53 9.59 -17.97
CA ILE A 82 -1.82 8.89 -16.72
C ILE A 82 -2.72 9.73 -15.82
N PHE A 83 -3.57 9.02 -15.10
CA PHE A 83 -4.49 9.52 -14.09
C PHE A 83 -4.23 8.73 -12.81
N ILE A 84 -4.28 9.35 -11.63
CA ILE A 84 -4.08 8.66 -10.34
C ILE A 84 -5.41 8.56 -9.61
N ILE A 85 -5.65 7.40 -9.00
CA ILE A 85 -6.77 7.15 -8.11
C ILE A 85 -6.17 6.77 -6.76
N THR A 86 -6.36 7.59 -5.74
CA THR A 86 -5.79 7.36 -4.42
C THR A 86 -6.65 8.00 -3.35
N THR A 87 -6.73 7.38 -2.19
CA THR A 87 -7.34 7.96 -0.98
C THR A 87 -6.31 8.72 -0.12
N ASP A 88 -5.03 8.73 -0.51
CA ASP A 88 -3.96 9.38 0.25
C ASP A 88 -4.01 10.92 0.12
N PRO A 89 -4.21 11.67 1.21
CA PRO A 89 -4.23 13.13 1.17
C PRO A 89 -2.88 13.74 0.75
N VAL A 90 -1.76 13.12 1.15
CA VAL A 90 -0.40 13.58 0.81
C VAL A 90 -0.10 13.25 -0.65
N GLY A 91 -0.40 12.01 -1.05
CA GLY A 91 -0.25 11.56 -2.43
C GLY A 91 -1.07 12.39 -3.43
N THR A 92 -2.31 12.72 -3.07
CA THR A 92 -3.19 13.60 -3.87
C THR A 92 -2.55 14.96 -4.11
N LYS A 93 -1.98 15.58 -3.06
CA LYS A 93 -1.30 16.87 -3.18
C LYS A 93 -0.08 16.79 -4.10
N LEU A 94 0.73 15.74 -3.97
CA LEU A 94 1.95 15.56 -4.75
C LEU A 94 1.64 15.26 -6.23
N ALA A 95 0.61 14.46 -6.50
CA ALA A 95 0.13 14.19 -7.85
C ALA A 95 -0.41 15.46 -8.55
N ILE A 96 -1.20 16.27 -7.84
CA ILE A 96 -1.66 17.58 -8.36
C ILE A 96 -0.47 18.51 -8.63
N GLN A 97 0.53 18.57 -7.73
CA GLN A 97 1.75 19.36 -7.94
C GLN A 97 2.62 18.85 -9.09
N ALA A 98 2.58 17.55 -9.38
CA ALA A 98 3.18 16.95 -10.57
C ALA A 98 2.35 17.20 -11.84
N GLY A 99 1.16 17.79 -11.70
CA GLY A 99 0.19 18.04 -12.78
C GLY A 99 -0.38 16.75 -13.35
N ILE A 100 -0.64 15.77 -12.50
CA ILE A 100 -1.40 14.55 -12.79
C ILE A 100 -2.80 14.74 -12.19
N LYS A 101 -3.84 14.34 -12.93
CA LYS A 101 -5.22 14.42 -12.44
C LYS A 101 -5.49 13.30 -11.43
N VAL A 102 -6.16 13.62 -10.33
CA VAL A 102 -6.44 12.70 -9.21
C VAL A 102 -7.94 12.51 -9.00
N PHE A 103 -8.33 11.28 -8.65
CA PHE A 103 -9.71 10.87 -8.36
C PHE A 103 -9.79 10.06 -7.05
N ASP A 104 -10.91 10.17 -6.32
CA ASP A 104 -11.06 9.57 -4.98
C ASP A 104 -11.49 8.10 -4.99
N LYS A 105 -12.34 7.66 -5.94
CA LYS A 105 -12.86 6.28 -6.00
C LYS A 105 -13.15 5.80 -7.43
N ILE A 106 -13.01 4.48 -7.62
CA ILE A 106 -13.62 3.73 -8.72
C ILE A 106 -14.93 3.15 -8.18
N GLU A 107 -16.06 3.46 -8.80
CA GLU A 107 -17.27 2.64 -8.63
C GLU A 107 -17.32 1.60 -9.75
N ASP A 108 -17.80 0.39 -9.41
CA ASP A 108 -18.03 -0.71 -10.35
C ASP A 108 -18.72 -0.17 -11.61
N ASN A 109 -18.14 -0.47 -12.77
CA ASN A 109 -18.48 0.03 -14.13
C ASN A 109 -17.75 1.28 -14.66
N SER A 110 -16.45 1.41 -14.41
CA SER A 110 -15.56 2.31 -15.17
C SER A 110 -15.93 3.80 -15.12
N LYS A 111 -16.79 4.22 -14.19
CA LYS A 111 -17.15 5.62 -13.96
C LYS A 111 -16.28 6.15 -12.82
N VAL A 112 -15.50 7.17 -13.15
CA VAL A 112 -14.56 7.80 -12.22
C VAL A 112 -15.25 9.02 -11.61
N THR A 113 -15.46 8.97 -10.30
CA THR A 113 -16.36 9.89 -9.60
C THR A 113 -15.54 11.04 -9.01
N LYS A 114 -15.64 12.21 -9.67
CA LYS A 114 -15.14 13.56 -9.28
C LYS A 114 -13.63 13.81 -9.42
N GLU A 115 -13.29 14.74 -10.33
CA GLU A 115 -11.96 15.38 -10.42
C GLU A 115 -11.79 16.34 -9.24
N ILE A 116 -10.73 16.16 -8.43
CA ILE A 116 -10.46 17.02 -7.27
C ILE A 116 -9.79 18.32 -7.77
N LEU A 117 -10.60 19.34 -8.06
CA LEU A 117 -10.10 20.67 -8.42
C LEU A 117 -9.90 21.52 -7.16
N ASN A 118 -8.62 21.68 -6.78
CA ASN A 118 -8.07 22.55 -5.73
C ASN A 118 -8.36 22.19 -4.26
N PRO A 119 -7.33 21.75 -3.49
CA PRO A 119 -7.42 21.70 -2.04
C PRO A 119 -7.12 23.09 -1.45
N LYS A 120 -8.10 24.00 -1.43
CA LYS A 120 -8.07 25.11 -0.45
C LYS A 120 -8.65 24.61 0.86
N LEU A 121 -7.80 24.00 1.69
CA LEU A 121 -8.16 23.69 3.08
C LEU A 121 -7.90 24.91 3.96
N LYS A 122 -8.98 25.37 4.58
CA LYS A 122 -8.99 26.29 5.73
C LYS A 122 -8.13 25.69 6.83
N ILE A 123 -7.11 26.43 7.27
CA ILE A 123 -6.37 26.10 8.48
C ILE A 123 -7.29 26.46 9.65
N GLN A 124 -7.95 25.45 10.22
CA GLN A 124 -8.36 25.53 11.62
C GLN A 124 -7.21 24.92 12.42
N PRO A 125 -6.66 25.62 13.43
CA PRO A 125 -5.66 25.02 14.29
C PRO A 125 -6.30 23.83 15.00
N ILE A 126 -5.73 22.66 14.80
CA ILE A 126 -6.09 21.46 15.54
C ILE A 126 -5.60 21.70 16.97
N ASN A 127 -6.54 21.98 17.87
CA ASN A 127 -6.30 21.80 19.30
C ASN A 127 -6.03 20.31 19.51
N ALA A 128 -4.83 19.98 19.95
CA ALA A 128 -4.48 18.63 20.35
C ALA A 128 -5.40 18.20 21.49
N SER A 129 -6.39 17.36 21.19
CA SER A 129 -7.03 16.55 22.21
C SER A 129 -6.02 15.49 22.62
N ALA A 130 -5.37 15.72 23.76
CA ALA A 130 -4.62 14.71 24.46
C ALA A 130 -5.58 13.57 24.82
N ASN A 131 -5.47 12.44 24.12
CA ASN A 131 -5.95 11.16 24.64
C ASN A 131 -4.73 10.42 25.18
N GLU A 132 -4.75 10.31 26.51
CA GLU A 132 -3.88 9.51 27.34
C GLU A 132 -3.88 8.05 26.87
N LEU A 133 -2.71 7.57 26.46
CA LEU A 133 -2.37 6.16 26.56
C LEU A 133 -1.32 6.05 27.66
N ASP A 134 -1.67 5.22 28.62
CA ASP A 134 -1.00 4.94 29.87
C ASP A 134 0.41 4.37 29.62
N TYR A 135 1.41 5.26 29.66
CA TYR A 135 2.79 4.86 29.86
C TYR A 135 3.02 4.79 31.36
N ASP A 136 3.20 3.56 31.85
CA ASP A 136 3.75 3.31 33.18
C ASP A 136 5.14 3.96 33.26
N SER A 137 5.14 5.21 33.70
CA SER A 137 6.32 6.03 33.87
C SER A 137 6.84 5.75 35.27
N PRO A 138 8.14 5.41 35.46
CA PRO A 138 8.67 5.18 36.79
C PRO A 138 8.43 6.42 37.65
N SER A 139 7.63 6.24 38.69
CA SER A 139 7.29 7.31 39.63
C SER A 139 8.58 7.93 40.19
N ARG A 140 8.74 9.24 39.98
CA ARG A 140 9.74 10.03 40.70
C ARG A 140 9.33 10.09 42.16
N ILE A 141 9.94 9.23 42.98
CA ILE A 141 9.99 9.43 44.43
C ILE A 141 10.61 10.82 44.66
N PRO A 142 9.97 11.72 45.42
CA PRO A 142 10.53 13.03 45.71
C PRO A 142 11.58 12.86 46.80
N GLN A 143 12.83 12.65 46.42
CA GLN A 143 13.94 12.80 47.35
C GLN A 143 14.88 13.90 46.89
N LYS A 144 14.80 14.99 47.65
CA LYS A 144 15.70 16.13 47.73
C LYS A 144 17.15 15.68 47.52
N LYS A 145 17.84 16.29 46.54
CA LYS A 145 19.28 16.14 46.34
C LYS A 145 20.02 16.53 47.63
N LEU A 146 20.51 15.54 48.36
CA LEU A 146 21.47 15.73 49.44
C LEU A 146 22.81 16.11 48.79
N SER A 147 23.30 17.30 49.11
CA SER A 147 24.66 17.67 48.75
C SER A 147 25.64 16.83 49.57
N ILE A 148 26.83 16.56 49.02
CA ILE A 148 27.94 15.89 49.71
C ILE A 148 28.30 16.61 51.03
N LEU A 149 27.88 17.87 51.21
CA LEU A 149 28.05 18.65 52.43
C LEU A 149 27.03 18.33 53.55
N GLU A 150 25.89 17.69 53.24
CA GLU A 150 24.92 17.18 54.24
C GLU A 150 25.28 15.76 54.72
N LEU A 151 26.04 14.99 53.93
CA LEU A 151 26.53 13.66 54.33
C LEU A 151 27.65 13.73 55.38
N VAL A 152 28.32 14.88 55.52
CA VAL A 152 29.43 15.09 56.47
C VAL A 152 28.96 15.57 57.84
N LYS A 153 27.69 15.97 58.01
CA LYS A 153 27.18 16.54 59.28
C LYS A 153 26.20 15.67 60.07
N SER A 154 25.82 14.48 59.57
CA SER A 154 24.92 13.55 60.26
C SER A 154 25.59 12.25 60.75
N ALA A 155 26.90 12.08 60.59
CA ALA A 155 27.65 10.98 61.21
C ALA A 155 28.18 11.35 62.61
N LYS A 156 27.42 12.18 63.33
CA LYS A 156 27.59 12.50 64.74
C LYS A 156 26.35 11.98 65.45
N ASP A 157 26.58 11.00 66.31
CA ASP A 157 25.64 10.32 67.21
C ASP A 157 24.94 9.06 66.65
N GLY A 158 25.54 7.91 66.94
CA GLY A 158 24.99 6.58 66.63
C GLY A 158 25.97 5.43 66.81
N LYS A 159 26.68 5.39 67.95
CA LYS A 159 27.70 4.39 68.28
C LYS A 159 27.09 3.03 68.70
N LYS A 160 27.36 1.97 67.94
CA LYS A 160 27.79 0.61 68.40
C LYS A 160 28.59 -0.04 67.25
N SER A 161 29.90 0.23 67.14
CA SER A 161 31.00 -0.55 67.74
C SER A 161 31.49 -1.72 66.85
N PHE A 162 32.25 -1.39 65.80
CA PHE A 162 33.44 -2.17 65.44
C PHE A 162 34.66 -1.33 65.79
N SER A 163 35.25 -1.66 66.94
CA SER A 163 36.28 -0.89 67.61
C SER A 163 37.64 -1.10 66.93
N PHE A 164 38.08 -0.15 66.11
CA PHE A 164 39.51 -0.01 65.75
C PHE A 164 40.39 0.45 66.94
N LYS A 165 39.79 0.61 68.13
CA LYS A 165 40.47 0.87 69.40
C LYS A 165 41.04 -0.41 70.03
N SER A 166 40.54 -1.60 69.68
CA SER A 166 41.10 -2.88 70.18
C SER A 166 42.39 -3.31 69.48
N LEU A 167 42.72 -2.73 68.32
CA LEU A 167 44.01 -2.94 67.64
C LEU A 167 45.12 -2.02 68.14
N TRP A 168 44.77 -0.87 68.76
CA TRP A 168 45.75 0.06 69.33
C TRP A 168 46.00 -0.16 70.83
N ASP A 169 45.02 -0.68 71.57
CA ASP A 169 45.20 -1.04 72.99
C ASP A 169 45.95 -2.38 73.19
N ALA A 170 46.08 -3.21 72.15
CA ALA A 170 47.03 -4.33 72.13
C ALA A 170 48.50 -3.87 72.03
N ARG A 171 48.75 -2.63 71.60
CA ARG A 171 50.11 -2.05 71.50
C ARG A 171 50.58 -1.41 72.81
N LYS A 172 49.66 -0.96 73.68
CA LYS A 172 49.99 -0.40 74.99
C LYS A 172 50.09 -1.43 76.13
N LYS A 173 49.67 -2.68 75.93
CA LYS A 173 49.89 -3.77 76.89
C LYS A 173 51.16 -4.60 76.64
N TYR A 174 51.80 -4.46 75.48
CA TYR A 174 53.15 -5.01 75.23
C TYR A 174 54.29 -4.03 75.57
N ALA A 175 53.99 -2.75 75.81
CA ALA A 175 54.99 -1.73 76.16
C ALA A 175 55.25 -1.57 77.67
N LYS A 176 54.61 -2.36 78.55
CA LYS A 176 54.81 -2.33 80.01
C LYS A 176 55.14 -3.71 80.62
N ALA A 177 55.64 -4.62 79.80
CA ALA A 177 56.17 -5.93 80.24
C ALA A 177 57.60 -6.20 79.72
N ILE A 178 58.30 -5.18 79.22
CA ILE A 178 59.76 -5.22 78.93
C ILE A 178 60.39 -3.94 79.49
N LYS A 179 60.19 -3.72 80.78
CA LYS A 179 61.01 -2.82 81.59
C LYS A 179 61.34 -3.58 82.87
N ASP A 180 62.20 -4.58 82.69
CA ASP A 180 63.13 -5.16 83.67
C ASP A 180 63.57 -6.55 83.21
N ARG A 181 64.41 -6.60 82.16
CA ARG A 181 65.54 -7.54 82.09
C ARG A 181 66.66 -6.89 81.28
N LYS A 182 67.83 -6.83 81.92
CA LYS A 182 69.09 -6.35 81.37
C LYS A 182 69.52 -7.15 80.13
N GLN A 183 70.24 -6.44 79.25
CA GLN A 183 71.21 -6.89 78.24
C GLN A 183 70.69 -7.72 77.06
N PHE A 184 70.62 -7.10 75.88
CA PHE A 184 71.43 -7.46 74.70
C PHE A 184 71.27 -6.38 73.60
N SER A 185 72.39 -5.92 73.02
CA SER A 185 72.42 -4.85 72.01
C SER A 185 72.58 -5.45 70.62
N TYR A 186 71.68 -5.12 69.69
CA TYR A 186 71.91 -5.20 68.23
C TYR A 186 71.16 -4.04 67.54
N GLY A 187 71.85 -3.29 66.68
CA GLY A 187 71.37 -2.05 66.06
C GLY A 187 70.27 -2.29 65.00
N GLY A 188 69.15 -1.57 65.13
CA GLY A 188 68.04 -1.57 64.16
C GLY A 188 68.17 -0.47 63.09
N PRO A 189 67.63 -0.66 61.88
CA PRO A 189 67.78 0.28 60.78
C PRO A 189 66.94 1.56 60.96
N ASN A 190 67.39 2.62 60.29
CA ASN A 190 66.88 3.98 60.40
C ASN A 190 65.40 4.07 59.97
N LYS A 191 64.50 4.61 60.82
CA LYS A 191 63.04 4.66 60.56
C LYS A 191 62.66 5.36 59.24
N LYS A 192 63.49 6.28 58.76
CA LYS A 192 63.33 6.97 57.46
C LYS A 192 63.64 6.07 56.26
N ALA A 193 64.53 5.09 56.41
CA ALA A 193 64.83 4.11 55.38
C ALA A 193 63.70 3.08 55.21
N LEU A 194 63.01 2.73 56.31
CA LEU A 194 61.86 1.82 56.25
C LEU A 194 60.66 2.47 55.57
N THR A 195 60.35 3.74 55.86
CA THR A 195 59.23 4.45 55.23
C THR A 195 59.46 4.70 53.74
N THR A 196 60.69 4.99 53.32
CA THR A 196 61.03 5.18 51.90
C THR A 196 60.94 3.87 51.13
N LEU A 197 61.36 2.76 51.71
CA LEU A 197 61.23 1.42 51.11
C LEU A 197 59.77 0.99 50.97
N VAL A 198 58.92 1.25 51.96
CA VAL A 198 57.48 0.96 51.88
C VAL A 198 56.80 1.81 50.81
N ILE A 199 57.10 3.11 50.73
CA ILE A 199 56.56 3.98 49.68
C ILE A 199 57.01 3.49 48.31
N ALA A 200 58.31 3.22 48.13
CA ALA A 200 58.86 2.70 46.88
C ALA A 200 58.20 1.39 46.44
N SER A 201 58.02 0.45 47.37
CA SER A 201 57.34 -0.83 47.14
C SER A 201 55.86 -0.65 46.76
N VAL A 202 55.14 0.25 47.43
CA VAL A 202 53.74 0.57 47.10
C VAL A 202 53.63 1.26 45.75
N THR A 203 54.52 2.20 45.41
CA THR A 203 54.54 2.80 44.06
C THR A 203 54.88 1.78 42.99
N MET A 204 55.83 0.88 43.23
CA MET A 204 56.18 -0.18 42.29
C MET A 204 55.00 -1.15 42.10
N LEU A 205 54.31 -1.51 43.19
CA LEU A 205 53.11 -2.34 43.14
C LEU A 205 51.96 -1.63 42.42
N LEU A 206 51.77 -0.33 42.62
CA LEU A 206 50.78 0.46 41.88
C LEU A 206 51.11 0.57 40.39
N ILE A 207 52.39 0.69 40.02
CA ILE A 207 52.82 0.67 38.62
C ILE A 207 52.59 -0.72 38.00
N ILE A 208 52.92 -1.80 38.72
CA ILE A 208 52.64 -3.18 38.26
C ILE A 208 51.12 -3.38 38.12
N PHE A 209 50.32 -2.92 39.09
CA PHE A 209 48.86 -2.96 39.00
C PHE A 209 48.33 -2.12 37.84
N TYR A 210 48.93 -0.96 37.56
CA TYR A 210 48.55 -0.09 36.46
C TYR A 210 48.92 -0.66 35.09
N VAL A 211 49.99 -1.46 35.00
CA VAL A 211 50.46 -2.02 33.72
C VAL A 211 49.93 -3.43 33.45
N ALA A 212 49.82 -4.29 34.48
CA ALA A 212 49.55 -5.72 34.29
C ALA A 212 48.07 -6.10 34.38
N LEU A 213 47.25 -5.33 35.09
CA LEU A 213 45.84 -5.66 35.33
C LEU A 213 44.82 -5.05 34.37
N PRO A 214 45.07 -3.93 33.66
CA PRO A 214 44.07 -3.43 32.73
C PRO A 214 43.74 -4.48 31.67
N GLY A 215 42.45 -4.72 31.48
CA GLY A 215 41.89 -5.56 30.44
C GLY A 215 40.92 -4.76 29.58
N ALA A 216 40.79 -5.11 28.31
CA ALA A 216 39.77 -4.55 27.43
C ALA A 216 38.99 -5.68 26.77
N THR A 217 37.67 -5.56 26.72
CA THR A 217 36.79 -6.44 25.94
C THR A 217 36.20 -5.64 24.80
N VAL A 218 36.48 -6.05 23.57
CA VAL A 218 35.95 -5.46 22.35
C VAL A 218 34.84 -6.37 21.84
N TYR A 219 33.64 -5.82 21.74
CA TYR A 219 32.47 -6.47 21.15
C TYR A 219 32.35 -6.00 19.70
N LEU A 220 32.31 -6.95 18.77
CA LEU A 220 32.23 -6.70 17.33
C LEU A 220 30.92 -7.24 16.79
N THR A 221 30.28 -6.48 15.90
CA THR A 221 29.15 -6.94 15.09
C THR A 221 29.58 -6.90 13.62
N ALA A 222 29.37 -8.00 12.91
CA ALA A 222 29.77 -8.15 11.52
C ALA A 222 28.97 -7.23 10.60
N GLU A 223 29.59 -6.80 9.50
CA GLU A 223 28.89 -6.15 8.40
C GLU A 223 28.13 -7.20 7.58
N SER A 224 26.84 -6.95 7.34
CA SER A 224 25.93 -7.86 6.64
C SER A 224 25.46 -7.26 5.31
N ASN A 225 25.37 -8.10 4.27
CA ASN A 225 24.90 -7.73 2.94
C ASN A 225 23.87 -8.74 2.45
N VAL A 226 22.96 -8.29 1.59
CA VAL A 226 22.03 -9.18 0.89
C VAL A 226 22.74 -9.81 -0.30
N LEU A 227 22.74 -11.14 -0.36
CA LEU A 227 23.22 -11.94 -1.48
C LEU A 227 22.02 -12.49 -2.24
N GLU A 228 22.00 -12.29 -3.55
CA GLU A 228 21.00 -12.87 -4.45
C GLU A 228 21.65 -13.97 -5.29
N ALA A 229 21.00 -15.13 -5.37
CA ALA A 229 21.39 -16.22 -6.25
C ALA A 229 20.23 -16.60 -7.16
N SER A 230 20.55 -16.90 -8.42
CA SER A 230 19.56 -17.31 -9.42
C SER A 230 20.00 -18.59 -10.12
N ALA A 231 19.04 -19.43 -10.47
CA ALA A 231 19.26 -20.69 -11.16
C ALA A 231 18.22 -20.91 -12.26
N ASN A 232 18.66 -21.51 -13.37
CA ASN A 232 17.76 -22.01 -14.40
C ASN A 232 17.36 -23.44 -14.02
N ILE A 233 16.07 -23.64 -13.81
CA ILE A 233 15.50 -24.89 -13.31
C ILE A 233 14.52 -25.40 -14.34
N THR A 234 14.54 -26.70 -14.56
CA THR A 234 13.60 -27.38 -15.45
C THR A 234 12.57 -28.12 -14.60
N LEU A 235 11.30 -27.77 -14.75
CA LEU A 235 10.19 -28.57 -14.25
C LEU A 235 9.86 -29.60 -15.32
N ALA A 236 9.88 -30.88 -14.96
CA ALA A 236 9.66 -31.98 -15.90
C ALA A 236 8.54 -32.87 -15.37
N ASP A 237 7.59 -33.24 -16.25
CA ASP A 237 6.47 -34.09 -15.86
C ASP A 237 6.95 -35.39 -15.17
N ALA A 238 6.37 -35.67 -14.00
CA ALA A 238 6.81 -36.74 -13.11
C ALA A 238 6.65 -38.14 -13.73
N ASP A 239 5.64 -38.34 -14.58
CA ASP A 239 5.33 -39.62 -15.20
C ASP A 239 6.10 -39.82 -16.51
N LEU A 240 6.14 -38.81 -17.39
CA LEU A 240 6.85 -38.89 -18.67
C LEU A 240 8.37 -38.87 -18.52
N ASN A 241 8.91 -38.09 -17.57
CA ASN A 241 10.35 -37.90 -17.39
C ASN A 241 10.93 -38.72 -16.23
N LYS A 242 10.21 -39.74 -15.75
CA LYS A 242 10.59 -40.56 -14.59
C LYS A 242 12.03 -41.09 -14.62
N LEU A 243 12.50 -41.59 -15.77
CA LEU A 243 13.85 -42.14 -15.90
C LEU A 243 14.96 -41.10 -15.66
N GLU A 244 14.73 -39.85 -16.06
CA GLU A 244 15.66 -38.74 -15.81
C GLU A 244 15.59 -38.31 -14.35
N LEU A 245 14.38 -38.16 -13.81
CA LEU A 245 14.14 -37.76 -12.42
C LEU A 245 14.72 -38.76 -11.40
N ASP A 246 14.68 -40.06 -11.68
CA ASP A 246 15.29 -41.11 -10.84
C ASP A 246 16.82 -40.92 -10.69
N THR A 247 17.48 -40.20 -11.61
CA THR A 247 18.91 -39.88 -11.51
C THR A 247 19.23 -38.70 -10.58
N HIS A 248 18.22 -38.03 -10.04
CA HIS A 248 18.32 -36.86 -9.17
C HIS A 248 19.19 -35.73 -9.78
N PRO A 249 18.87 -35.25 -10.99
CA PRO A 249 19.58 -34.13 -11.63
C PRO A 249 19.55 -32.87 -10.76
N SER A 250 20.64 -32.11 -10.74
CA SER A 250 20.83 -30.98 -9.81
C SER A 250 19.91 -29.77 -10.06
N TYR A 251 19.30 -29.66 -11.24
CA TYR A 251 18.48 -28.50 -11.64
C TYR A 251 17.17 -28.91 -12.33
N THR A 252 16.69 -30.13 -12.10
CA THR A 252 15.40 -30.59 -12.61
C THR A 252 14.53 -31.04 -11.45
N ILE A 253 13.28 -30.58 -11.43
CA ILE A 253 12.29 -30.86 -10.39
C ILE A 253 11.11 -31.57 -11.05
N ALA A 254 10.50 -32.52 -10.34
CA ALA A 254 9.28 -33.17 -10.79
C ALA A 254 8.10 -32.17 -10.79
N SER A 255 7.34 -32.16 -11.88
CA SER A 255 6.08 -31.43 -11.97
C SER A 255 4.89 -32.36 -12.15
N TYR A 256 3.72 -31.88 -11.72
CA TYR A 256 2.48 -32.63 -11.74
C TYR A 256 1.40 -31.79 -12.42
N GLU A 257 0.74 -32.36 -13.42
CA GLU A 257 -0.40 -31.73 -14.06
C GLU A 257 -1.58 -31.61 -13.09
N VAL A 258 -2.26 -30.47 -13.14
CA VAL A 258 -3.42 -30.14 -12.32
C VAL A 258 -4.54 -29.72 -13.23
N GLU A 259 -5.55 -30.57 -13.36
CA GLU A 259 -6.77 -30.26 -14.10
C GLU A 259 -7.91 -29.89 -13.16
N ALA A 260 -8.70 -28.88 -13.55
CA ALA A 260 -9.91 -28.51 -12.85
C ALA A 260 -10.98 -27.96 -13.81
N THR A 261 -12.24 -28.00 -13.36
CA THR A 261 -13.34 -27.31 -14.04
C THR A 261 -13.74 -26.11 -13.20
N VAL A 262 -13.53 -24.91 -13.75
CA VAL A 262 -14.03 -23.66 -13.16
C VAL A 262 -15.51 -23.55 -13.49
N SER A 263 -16.32 -23.21 -12.49
CA SER A 263 -17.76 -22.98 -12.66
C SER A 263 -18.17 -21.71 -11.93
N VAL A 264 -18.84 -20.80 -12.64
CA VAL A 264 -19.33 -19.54 -12.09
C VAL A 264 -20.82 -19.40 -12.36
N ASN A 265 -21.54 -18.80 -11.42
CA ASN A 265 -22.92 -18.40 -11.57
C ASN A 265 -23.05 -16.91 -11.26
N VAL A 266 -23.45 -16.13 -12.26
CA VAL A 266 -23.50 -14.67 -12.19
C VAL A 266 -24.95 -14.24 -12.27
N THR A 267 -25.34 -13.35 -11.35
CA THR A 267 -26.62 -12.63 -11.44
C THR A 267 -26.36 -11.30 -12.13
N TYR A 268 -27.13 -11.01 -13.18
CA TYR A 268 -27.03 -9.78 -13.98
C TYR A 268 -28.32 -8.98 -13.86
N ASP A 269 -28.20 -7.69 -13.52
CA ASP A 269 -29.33 -6.78 -13.37
C ASP A 269 -29.77 -6.20 -14.71
N ALA A 270 -31.07 -6.21 -14.97
CA ALA A 270 -31.65 -5.61 -16.16
C ALA A 270 -31.50 -4.07 -16.13
N THR A 271 -31.04 -3.48 -17.24
CA THR A 271 -30.82 -2.03 -17.34
C THR A 271 -31.95 -1.30 -18.05
N GLY A 272 -32.73 -2.01 -18.87
CA GLY A 272 -33.92 -1.46 -19.52
C GLY A 272 -34.94 -1.00 -18.49
N GLN A 273 -35.50 0.19 -18.70
CA GLN A 273 -36.55 0.75 -17.85
C GLN A 273 -37.74 1.16 -18.71
N LEU A 274 -38.89 0.57 -18.42
CA LEU A 274 -40.17 1.00 -18.95
C LEU A 274 -40.90 1.77 -17.86
N PHE A 275 -41.18 3.03 -18.15
CA PHE A 275 -42.00 3.85 -17.29
C PHE A 275 -43.47 3.66 -17.71
N SER A 276 -44.30 3.25 -16.76
CA SER A 276 -45.74 3.22 -16.88
C SER A 276 -46.33 3.98 -15.69
N GLY A 277 -47.48 4.61 -15.84
CA GLY A 277 -47.95 5.52 -14.81
C GLY A 277 -49.24 6.23 -15.14
N GLU A 278 -49.69 7.05 -14.20
CA GLU A 278 -50.81 7.97 -14.39
C GLU A 278 -50.25 9.39 -14.44
N ASN A 279 -50.83 10.23 -15.30
CA ASN A 279 -50.43 11.63 -15.43
C ASN A 279 -51.15 12.47 -14.38
N ALA A 280 -50.43 13.41 -13.76
CA ALA A 280 -51.03 14.33 -12.81
C ALA A 280 -52.06 15.24 -13.51
N THR A 281 -53.15 15.52 -12.81
CA THR A 281 -54.22 16.38 -13.31
C THR A 281 -54.61 17.41 -12.27
N GLY A 282 -55.31 18.44 -12.72
CA GLY A 282 -55.92 19.42 -11.83
C GLY A 282 -56.35 20.67 -12.57
N THR A 283 -56.57 21.74 -11.82
CA THR A 283 -57.07 23.00 -12.34
C THR A 283 -56.01 24.08 -12.17
N ILE A 284 -55.71 24.77 -13.27
CA ILE A 284 -54.84 25.96 -13.29
C ILE A 284 -55.71 27.17 -13.59
N THR A 285 -55.60 28.22 -12.79
CA THR A 285 -56.21 29.52 -13.04
C THR A 285 -55.28 30.33 -13.94
N LEU A 286 -55.72 30.64 -15.14
CA LEU A 286 -54.99 31.51 -16.07
C LEU A 286 -55.38 32.96 -15.82
N THR A 287 -54.38 33.83 -15.67
CA THR A 287 -54.54 35.26 -15.39
C THR A 287 -54.03 36.06 -16.57
N ASN A 288 -54.88 36.95 -17.09
CA ASN A 288 -54.55 37.87 -18.17
C ASN A 288 -54.57 39.32 -17.65
N GLU A 289 -53.40 39.96 -17.70
CA GLU A 289 -53.20 41.37 -17.37
C GLU A 289 -53.17 42.28 -18.61
N ALA A 290 -53.23 41.71 -19.82
CA ALA A 290 -53.24 42.49 -21.06
C ALA A 290 -54.59 43.17 -21.31
N ASP A 291 -54.57 44.28 -22.04
CA ASP A 291 -55.74 45.04 -22.48
C ASP A 291 -56.47 44.41 -23.69
N TYR A 292 -56.04 43.21 -24.11
CA TYR A 292 -56.69 42.42 -25.15
C TYR A 292 -56.96 40.98 -24.68
N LYS A 293 -57.93 40.36 -25.36
CA LYS A 293 -58.37 38.99 -25.14
C LYS A 293 -57.35 38.00 -25.69
N TRP A 294 -57.15 36.87 -24.99
CA TRP A 294 -56.37 35.73 -25.48
C TRP A 294 -57.25 34.52 -25.79
N ASP A 295 -57.02 33.91 -26.94
CA ASP A 295 -57.63 32.65 -27.35
C ASP A 295 -56.56 31.55 -27.39
N LEU A 296 -56.67 30.56 -26.50
CA LEU A 296 -55.77 29.42 -26.40
C LEU A 296 -56.44 28.20 -27.02
N VAL A 297 -55.72 27.55 -27.94
CA VAL A 297 -56.18 26.29 -28.55
C VAL A 297 -56.19 25.16 -27.52
N ALA A 298 -56.91 24.08 -27.80
CA ALA A 298 -56.77 22.84 -27.03
C ALA A 298 -55.31 22.35 -27.07
N PHE A 299 -54.87 21.67 -26.02
CA PHE A 299 -53.50 21.16 -25.84
C PHE A 299 -52.42 22.24 -25.77
N THR A 300 -52.78 23.46 -25.35
CA THR A 300 -51.84 24.55 -25.10
C THR A 300 -50.93 24.20 -23.93
N ARG A 301 -49.64 24.45 -24.09
CA ARG A 301 -48.59 24.09 -23.12
C ARG A 301 -48.50 25.11 -21.98
N LEU A 302 -48.52 24.61 -20.75
CA LEU A 302 -48.28 25.32 -19.50
C LEU A 302 -47.09 24.66 -18.82
N GLN A 303 -46.04 25.42 -18.51
CA GLN A 303 -44.79 24.88 -17.98
C GLN A 303 -44.51 25.46 -16.60
N SER A 304 -44.26 24.58 -15.63
CA SER A 304 -43.83 24.98 -14.28
C SER A 304 -42.35 25.44 -14.28
N PRO A 305 -41.86 26.08 -13.20
CA PRO A 305 -40.47 26.52 -13.11
C PRO A 305 -39.49 25.33 -13.16
N ASP A 306 -39.93 24.16 -12.68
CA ASP A 306 -39.17 22.90 -12.69
C ASP A 306 -39.20 22.19 -14.06
N GLY A 307 -39.80 22.81 -15.08
CA GLY A 307 -39.85 22.29 -16.44
C GLY A 307 -40.98 21.31 -16.72
N ILE A 308 -41.88 21.07 -15.75
CA ILE A 308 -42.99 20.13 -15.89
C ILE A 308 -44.07 20.72 -16.77
N VAL A 309 -44.50 19.94 -17.77
CA VAL A 309 -45.42 20.38 -18.79
C VAL A 309 -46.84 19.85 -18.53
N PHE A 310 -47.80 20.76 -18.54
CA PHE A 310 -49.23 20.51 -18.51
C PHE A 310 -49.89 21.02 -19.78
N ARG A 311 -50.99 20.38 -20.19
CA ARG A 311 -51.77 20.76 -21.36
C ARG A 311 -53.23 20.99 -21.03
N THR A 312 -53.76 22.07 -21.56
CA THR A 312 -55.22 22.30 -21.58
C THR A 312 -55.90 21.21 -22.41
N GLN A 313 -57.09 20.78 -22.01
CA GLN A 313 -57.82 19.73 -22.75
C GLN A 313 -58.78 20.29 -23.80
N GLN A 314 -59.11 21.57 -23.69
CA GLN A 314 -60.11 22.23 -24.52
C GLN A 314 -59.63 23.64 -24.89
N PHE A 315 -60.33 24.25 -25.85
CA PHE A 315 -60.14 25.64 -26.21
C PHE A 315 -60.53 26.56 -25.04
N VAL A 316 -59.72 27.58 -24.76
CA VAL A 316 -59.93 28.50 -23.64
C VAL A 316 -59.83 29.94 -24.14
N SER A 317 -60.84 30.74 -23.85
CA SER A 317 -60.88 32.18 -24.18
C SER A 317 -60.80 33.01 -22.90
N ILE A 318 -59.72 33.77 -22.73
CA ILE A 318 -59.45 34.58 -21.54
C ILE A 318 -59.69 36.06 -21.89
N PRO A 319 -60.70 36.72 -21.29
CA PRO A 319 -60.99 38.13 -21.53
C PRO A 319 -59.81 39.06 -21.21
N ALA A 320 -59.83 40.27 -21.78
CA ALA A 320 -58.88 41.34 -21.42
C ALA A 320 -59.03 41.76 -19.95
N ALA A 321 -57.99 42.34 -19.37
CA ALA A 321 -58.06 43.00 -18.07
C ALA A 321 -59.04 44.18 -18.10
N THR A 322 -59.67 44.46 -16.96
CA THR A 322 -60.64 45.57 -16.81
C THR A 322 -60.14 46.58 -15.78
N GLU A 323 -60.83 47.71 -15.62
CA GLU A 323 -60.51 48.68 -14.56
C GLU A 323 -60.58 48.07 -13.13
N ALA A 324 -61.23 46.90 -12.97
CA ALA A 324 -61.31 46.15 -11.72
C ALA A 324 -60.10 45.21 -11.48
N GLY A 325 -59.20 45.06 -12.46
CA GLY A 325 -58.01 44.21 -12.37
C GLY A 325 -57.90 43.16 -13.47
N ALA A 326 -56.95 42.24 -13.29
CA ALA A 326 -56.69 41.13 -14.21
C ALA A 326 -57.90 40.19 -14.35
N SER A 327 -58.09 39.65 -15.55
CA SER A 327 -59.14 38.65 -15.82
C SER A 327 -58.61 37.24 -15.59
N THR A 328 -59.38 36.39 -14.91
CA THR A 328 -58.98 35.00 -14.60
C THR A 328 -59.95 33.97 -15.16
N VAL A 329 -59.43 32.82 -15.59
CA VAL A 329 -60.21 31.66 -16.07
C VAL A 329 -59.59 30.36 -15.56
N ASP A 330 -60.39 29.51 -14.93
CA ASP A 330 -59.97 28.19 -14.48
C ASP A 330 -60.02 27.18 -15.64
N VAL A 331 -58.91 26.45 -15.83
CA VAL A 331 -58.78 25.45 -16.89
C VAL A 331 -58.34 24.11 -16.33
N TYR A 332 -58.97 23.03 -16.81
CA TYR A 332 -58.55 21.67 -16.49
C TYR A 332 -57.34 21.27 -17.34
N VAL A 333 -56.33 20.72 -16.69
CA VAL A 333 -55.05 20.35 -17.32
C VAL A 333 -54.63 18.92 -16.96
N ILE A 334 -53.88 18.32 -17.87
CA ILE A 334 -53.25 17.01 -17.70
C ILE A 334 -51.75 17.18 -17.99
N ALA A 335 -50.90 16.59 -17.14
CA ALA A 335 -49.46 16.55 -17.37
C ALA A 335 -49.12 15.72 -18.63
N ASP A 336 -48.08 16.12 -19.35
CA ASP A 336 -47.48 15.25 -20.37
C ASP A 336 -46.78 14.05 -19.69
N GLU A 337 -46.51 12.98 -20.44
CA GLU A 337 -45.74 11.83 -19.92
C GLU A 337 -44.29 12.21 -19.61
N LYS A 338 -43.74 13.15 -20.40
CA LYS A 338 -42.38 13.66 -20.30
C LYS A 338 -42.35 15.18 -20.22
N ASP A 339 -41.38 15.69 -19.48
CA ASP A 339 -41.14 17.12 -19.31
C ASP A 339 -40.36 17.73 -20.48
N ALA A 340 -40.02 19.02 -20.38
CA ALA A 340 -39.29 19.73 -21.42
C ALA A 340 -37.88 19.17 -21.71
N ASN A 341 -37.34 18.33 -20.82
CA ASN A 341 -36.01 17.71 -20.92
C ASN A 341 -36.08 16.20 -21.25
N ASP A 342 -37.23 15.72 -21.73
CA ASP A 342 -37.49 14.30 -22.03
C ASP A 342 -37.43 13.37 -20.80
N GLN A 343 -37.57 13.91 -19.59
CA GLN A 343 -37.65 13.12 -18.36
C GLN A 343 -39.10 12.80 -18.00
N VAL A 344 -39.36 11.61 -17.47
CA VAL A 344 -40.71 11.20 -17.06
C VAL A 344 -41.24 12.09 -15.95
N ILE A 345 -42.49 12.53 -16.09
CA ILE A 345 -43.19 13.38 -15.12
C ILE A 345 -43.74 12.51 -13.99
N GLY A 346 -44.74 11.65 -14.26
CA GLY A 346 -45.38 10.78 -13.27
C GLY A 346 -45.65 11.49 -11.93
N ASP A 347 -45.11 10.96 -10.82
CA ASP A 347 -45.24 11.54 -9.47
C ASP A 347 -44.73 12.99 -9.36
N ARG A 348 -43.74 13.40 -10.17
CA ARG A 348 -43.20 14.78 -10.16
C ARG A 348 -44.27 15.77 -10.60
N GLY A 349 -45.27 15.33 -11.37
CA GLY A 349 -46.41 16.14 -11.77
C GLY A 349 -47.31 16.55 -10.60
N ASN A 350 -47.15 15.96 -9.41
CA ASN A 350 -47.91 16.33 -8.22
C ASN A 350 -47.36 17.64 -7.62
N LEU A 351 -47.76 18.77 -8.20
CA LEU A 351 -47.28 20.10 -7.81
C LEU A 351 -48.11 20.69 -6.66
N ALA A 352 -47.43 21.34 -5.71
CA ALA A 352 -48.09 22.04 -4.60
C ALA A 352 -48.99 23.18 -5.10
N ALA A 353 -49.95 23.60 -4.26
CA ALA A 353 -50.74 24.79 -4.54
C ALA A 353 -49.87 26.05 -4.70
N ASN A 354 -50.35 27.01 -5.47
CA ASN A 354 -49.70 28.28 -5.80
C ASN A 354 -48.40 28.15 -6.61
N THR A 355 -48.26 27.08 -7.40
CA THR A 355 -47.21 26.95 -8.41
C THR A 355 -47.53 27.85 -9.61
N HIS A 356 -46.53 28.58 -10.07
CA HIS A 356 -46.64 29.48 -11.21
C HIS A 356 -46.31 28.76 -12.53
N PHE A 357 -47.07 29.04 -13.58
CA PHE A 357 -46.91 28.41 -14.89
C PHE A 357 -46.75 29.47 -15.98
N ILE A 358 -45.79 29.24 -16.86
CA ILE A 358 -45.59 30.05 -18.07
C ILE A 358 -46.13 29.32 -19.29
N LEU A 359 -46.49 30.07 -20.34
CA LEU A 359 -46.81 29.49 -21.65
C LEU A 359 -45.58 29.61 -22.54
N PRO A 360 -44.74 28.57 -22.67
CA PRO A 360 -43.46 28.66 -23.37
C PRO A 360 -43.60 28.97 -24.88
N GLY A 361 -44.79 28.77 -25.46
CA GLY A 361 -45.08 29.15 -26.85
C GLY A 361 -45.27 30.66 -27.05
N LEU A 362 -45.37 31.45 -25.98
CA LEU A 362 -45.49 32.91 -26.04
C LEU A 362 -44.11 33.57 -25.93
N LYS A 363 -43.97 34.79 -26.45
CA LYS A 363 -42.77 35.62 -26.26
C LYS A 363 -42.62 36.00 -24.78
N GLU A 364 -41.40 36.20 -24.31
CA GLU A 364 -41.11 36.56 -22.91
C GLU A 364 -41.93 37.76 -22.41
N SER A 365 -42.09 38.81 -23.24
CA SER A 365 -42.91 39.98 -22.92
C SER A 365 -44.40 39.69 -22.74
N SER A 366 -44.89 38.60 -23.33
CA SER A 366 -46.29 38.16 -23.21
C SER A 366 -46.47 37.18 -22.05
N GLN A 367 -45.42 36.43 -21.67
CA GLN A 367 -45.44 35.53 -20.52
C GLN A 367 -45.60 36.29 -19.19
N THR A 368 -45.17 37.55 -19.12
CA THR A 368 -45.42 38.41 -17.96
C THR A 368 -46.87 38.89 -17.87
N LEU A 369 -47.61 38.89 -18.99
CA LEU A 369 -48.99 39.39 -19.06
C LEU A 369 -50.03 38.26 -19.04
N LEU A 370 -49.66 37.06 -19.48
CA LEU A 370 -50.50 35.87 -19.45
C LEU A 370 -49.73 34.71 -18.82
N TYR A 371 -50.19 34.29 -17.64
CA TYR A 371 -49.58 33.23 -16.86
C TYR A 371 -50.64 32.40 -16.12
N GLY A 372 -50.24 31.23 -15.61
CA GLY A 372 -51.10 30.33 -14.85
C GLY A 372 -50.67 30.19 -13.39
N THR A 373 -51.63 29.96 -12.51
CA THR A 373 -51.38 29.58 -11.10
C THR A 373 -52.41 28.54 -10.66
N ASN A 374 -51.99 27.46 -9.99
CA ASN A 374 -52.94 26.48 -9.45
C ASN A 374 -53.37 26.85 -8.02
N ALA A 375 -54.68 26.99 -7.77
CA ALA A 375 -55.19 27.29 -6.42
C ALA A 375 -55.12 26.08 -5.47
N ALA A 376 -55.32 24.87 -6.00
CA ALA A 376 -55.21 23.60 -5.28
C ALA A 376 -54.01 22.79 -5.81
N PRO A 377 -53.43 21.85 -5.02
CA PRO A 377 -52.37 20.98 -5.51
C PRO A 377 -52.81 20.18 -6.74
N LEU A 378 -51.91 20.03 -7.71
CA LEU A 378 -52.09 19.09 -8.82
C LEU A 378 -51.74 17.69 -8.30
N SER A 379 -52.54 16.69 -8.68
CA SER A 379 -52.44 15.35 -8.08
C SER A 379 -52.83 14.23 -9.05
N GLY A 380 -52.58 12.97 -8.68
CA GLY A 380 -52.88 11.79 -9.50
C GLY A 380 -51.72 11.32 -10.39
N GLY A 381 -50.58 12.02 -10.37
CA GLY A 381 -49.37 11.54 -11.01
C GLY A 381 -48.80 10.35 -10.25
N LYS A 382 -48.49 9.24 -10.96
CA LYS A 382 -47.84 8.06 -10.39
C LYS A 382 -46.77 7.50 -11.32
N THR A 383 -45.57 7.25 -10.82
CA THR A 383 -44.49 6.61 -11.60
C THR A 383 -44.36 5.14 -11.21
N VAL A 384 -44.55 4.23 -12.16
CA VAL A 384 -44.24 2.80 -12.03
C VAL A 384 -43.11 2.47 -12.98
N VAL A 385 -41.95 2.12 -12.42
CA VAL A 385 -40.78 1.71 -13.20
C VAL A 385 -40.75 0.19 -13.24
N THR A 386 -40.92 -0.37 -14.44
CA THR A 386 -40.73 -1.80 -14.67
C THR A 386 -39.41 -2.00 -15.40
N LYS A 387 -38.50 -2.76 -14.79
CA LYS A 387 -37.26 -3.13 -15.46
C LYS A 387 -37.53 -4.21 -16.51
N TYR A 388 -36.76 -4.17 -17.59
CA TYR A 388 -36.77 -5.22 -18.60
C TYR A 388 -35.37 -5.45 -19.15
N VAL A 389 -35.13 -6.67 -19.62
CA VAL A 389 -33.84 -7.09 -20.18
C VAL A 389 -33.65 -6.50 -21.57
N THR A 390 -32.50 -5.88 -21.82
CA THR A 390 -32.12 -5.41 -23.16
C THR A 390 -31.21 -6.42 -23.87
N ALA A 391 -31.09 -6.32 -25.20
CA ALA A 391 -30.11 -7.11 -25.96
C ALA A 391 -28.67 -6.87 -25.47
N GLU A 392 -28.34 -5.62 -25.11
CA GLU A 392 -27.04 -5.25 -24.57
C GLU A 392 -26.77 -5.89 -23.20
N ASP A 393 -27.80 -6.06 -22.36
CA ASP A 393 -27.68 -6.77 -21.08
C ASP A 393 -27.29 -8.24 -21.29
N ILE A 394 -27.90 -8.89 -22.29
CA ILE A 394 -27.59 -10.29 -22.62
C ILE A 394 -26.14 -10.40 -23.11
N GLU A 395 -25.71 -9.57 -24.05
CA GLU A 395 -24.32 -9.57 -24.54
C GLU A 395 -23.31 -9.27 -23.42
N ALA A 396 -23.58 -8.25 -22.60
CA ALA A 396 -22.72 -7.90 -21.47
C ALA A 396 -22.66 -9.01 -20.42
N SER A 397 -23.74 -9.76 -20.21
CA SER A 397 -23.76 -10.89 -19.28
C SER A 397 -22.82 -12.02 -19.70
N TYR A 398 -22.73 -12.34 -21.00
CA TYR A 398 -21.77 -13.32 -21.53
C TYR A 398 -20.32 -12.88 -21.27
N LEU A 399 -19.99 -11.62 -21.61
CA LEU A 399 -18.66 -11.07 -21.37
C LEU A 399 -18.29 -11.04 -19.88
N ARG A 400 -19.28 -10.79 -19.02
CA ARG A 400 -19.09 -10.84 -17.57
C ARG A 400 -18.74 -12.24 -17.10
N VAL A 401 -19.47 -13.26 -17.55
CA VAL A 401 -19.19 -14.67 -17.19
C VAL A 401 -17.80 -15.08 -17.65
N GLU A 402 -17.39 -14.75 -18.87
CA GLU A 402 -16.04 -15.04 -19.37
C GLU A 402 -14.95 -14.39 -18.50
N SER A 403 -15.16 -13.14 -18.07
CA SER A 403 -14.21 -12.44 -17.19
C SER A 403 -14.11 -13.09 -15.81
N GLU A 404 -15.23 -13.49 -15.23
CA GLU A 404 -15.28 -14.14 -13.91
C GLU A 404 -14.65 -15.54 -13.98
N LEU A 405 -14.89 -16.30 -15.05
CA LEU A 405 -14.24 -17.59 -15.32
C LEU A 405 -12.71 -17.45 -15.32
N ASN A 406 -12.18 -16.46 -16.05
CA ASN A 406 -10.74 -16.20 -16.13
C ASN A 406 -10.14 -15.79 -14.78
N THR A 407 -10.88 -15.03 -13.97
CA THR A 407 -10.42 -14.58 -12.65
C THR A 407 -10.39 -15.72 -11.64
N ALA A 408 -11.25 -16.73 -11.81
CA ALA A 408 -11.36 -17.88 -10.92
C ALA A 408 -10.39 -19.05 -11.24
N ILE A 409 -9.59 -18.96 -12.32
CA ILE A 409 -8.66 -20.04 -12.73
C ILE A 409 -7.64 -20.35 -11.63
N GLU A 410 -6.87 -19.34 -11.21
CA GLU A 410 -5.77 -19.54 -10.25
C GLU A 410 -6.29 -20.08 -8.91
N SER A 411 -7.38 -19.53 -8.40
CA SER A 411 -7.94 -19.97 -7.12
C SER A 411 -8.46 -21.41 -7.19
N THR A 412 -9.12 -21.79 -8.29
CA THR A 412 -9.64 -23.15 -8.50
C THR A 412 -8.50 -24.16 -8.62
N LEU A 413 -7.48 -23.88 -9.43
CA LEU A 413 -6.30 -24.74 -9.56
C LEU A 413 -5.54 -24.84 -8.24
N ASN A 414 -5.39 -23.74 -7.50
CA ASN A 414 -4.71 -23.75 -6.20
C ASN A 414 -5.48 -24.58 -5.17
N THR A 415 -6.82 -24.53 -5.15
CA THR A 415 -7.63 -25.45 -4.35
C THR A 415 -7.35 -26.91 -4.73
N LYS A 416 -7.22 -27.21 -6.02
CA LYS A 416 -6.90 -28.57 -6.47
C LYS A 416 -5.52 -29.05 -6.01
N VAL A 417 -4.50 -28.18 -6.03
CA VAL A 417 -3.18 -28.49 -5.49
C VAL A 417 -3.24 -28.77 -3.97
N ILE A 418 -4.02 -27.99 -3.21
CA ILE A 418 -4.22 -28.23 -1.77
C ILE A 418 -4.89 -29.60 -1.52
N GLU A 419 -5.84 -30.01 -2.36
CA GLU A 419 -6.43 -31.36 -2.30
C GLU A 419 -5.41 -32.46 -2.60
N MET A 420 -4.52 -32.25 -3.58
CA MET A 420 -3.44 -33.18 -3.92
C MET A 420 -2.47 -33.35 -2.74
N ASN A 421 -2.03 -32.25 -2.15
CA ASN A 421 -1.22 -32.21 -0.92
C ASN A 421 -1.89 -33.00 0.22
N SER A 422 -3.16 -32.72 0.47
CA SER A 422 -3.95 -33.42 1.51
C SER A 422 -4.05 -34.93 1.26
N THR A 423 -4.14 -35.36 0.00
CA THR A 423 -4.22 -36.78 -0.40
C THR A 423 -2.88 -37.49 -0.23
N GLN A 424 -1.77 -36.79 -0.49
CA GLN A 424 -0.41 -37.32 -0.39
C GLN A 424 0.17 -37.21 1.02
N GLY A 425 -0.45 -36.43 1.92
CA GLY A 425 0.06 -36.18 3.27
C GLY A 425 1.32 -35.31 3.28
N SER A 426 1.48 -34.43 2.29
CA SER A 426 2.57 -33.46 2.15
C SER A 426 1.96 -32.07 1.91
N ASP A 427 2.69 -31.01 2.27
CA ASP A 427 2.33 -29.62 1.97
C ASP A 427 3.33 -28.98 0.98
N ASP A 428 4.13 -29.80 0.27
CA ASP A 428 5.25 -29.32 -0.52
C ASP A 428 4.86 -28.85 -1.94
N LEU A 429 3.73 -29.33 -2.48
CA LEU A 429 3.32 -28.94 -3.83
C LEU A 429 2.75 -27.53 -3.83
N VAL A 430 3.23 -26.71 -4.76
CA VAL A 430 2.75 -25.36 -5.00
C VAL A 430 2.41 -25.20 -6.48
N LEU A 431 1.33 -24.49 -6.76
CA LEU A 431 0.92 -24.16 -8.13
C LEU A 431 1.93 -23.23 -8.77
N LEU A 432 2.39 -23.56 -9.98
CA LEU A 432 3.17 -22.68 -10.83
C LEU A 432 2.32 -21.48 -11.25
N LYS A 433 2.85 -20.27 -11.07
CA LYS A 433 2.15 -19.02 -11.38
C LYS A 433 2.90 -18.23 -12.44
N GLY A 434 2.20 -17.30 -13.08
CA GLY A 434 2.79 -16.39 -14.05
C GLY A 434 2.14 -16.47 -15.43
N TYR A 435 2.67 -15.68 -16.35
CA TYR A 435 2.16 -15.66 -17.72
C TYR A 435 2.45 -16.99 -18.41
N GLY A 436 1.43 -17.63 -18.96
CA GLY A 436 1.54 -18.94 -19.62
C GLY A 436 1.60 -20.13 -18.67
N ALA A 437 1.40 -19.94 -17.35
CA ALA A 437 1.39 -21.04 -16.38
C ALA A 437 0.10 -21.88 -16.41
N PHE A 438 -0.96 -21.34 -16.99
CA PHE A 438 -2.28 -21.96 -17.05
C PHE A 438 -2.73 -22.07 -18.50
N GLU A 439 -3.36 -23.19 -18.84
CA GLU A 439 -4.07 -23.37 -20.09
C GLU A 439 -5.57 -23.40 -19.81
N ALA A 440 -6.33 -22.67 -20.61
CA ALA A 440 -7.77 -22.59 -20.51
C ALA A 440 -8.40 -23.06 -21.81
N GLY A 441 -9.34 -24.02 -21.70
CA GLY A 441 -10.16 -24.45 -22.82
C GLY A 441 -11.21 -23.40 -23.20
N GLU A 442 -12.01 -23.71 -24.22
CA GLU A 442 -13.11 -22.82 -24.61
C GLU A 442 -14.18 -22.76 -23.50
N PRO A 443 -14.62 -21.55 -23.10
CA PRO A 443 -15.66 -21.41 -22.10
C PRO A 443 -17.01 -21.87 -22.66
N TYR A 444 -17.69 -22.76 -21.92
CA TYR A 444 -19.08 -23.10 -22.17
C TYR A 444 -19.97 -22.21 -21.31
N VAL A 445 -20.64 -21.25 -21.95
CA VAL A 445 -21.60 -20.36 -21.28
C VAL A 445 -23.02 -20.78 -21.60
N THR A 446 -23.84 -20.93 -20.57
CA THR A 446 -25.26 -21.28 -20.73
C THR A 446 -26.04 -20.12 -21.35
N THR A 447 -27.07 -20.45 -22.13
CA THR A 447 -28.03 -19.43 -22.60
C THR A 447 -28.87 -18.94 -21.42
N PRO A 448 -28.96 -17.63 -21.17
CA PRO A 448 -29.88 -17.08 -20.19
C PRO A 448 -31.31 -17.58 -20.42
N SER A 449 -32.07 -17.75 -19.35
CA SER A 449 -33.48 -18.13 -19.43
C SER A 449 -34.39 -17.01 -19.95
N VAL A 450 -33.84 -15.81 -20.13
CA VAL A 450 -34.54 -14.58 -20.51
C VAL A 450 -34.21 -14.16 -21.94
N LYS A 451 -35.08 -13.33 -22.52
CA LYS A 451 -34.94 -12.73 -23.84
C LYS A 451 -35.03 -11.21 -23.76
N ASP A 452 -34.60 -10.55 -24.83
CA ASP A 452 -34.79 -9.12 -25.00
C ASP A 452 -36.28 -8.75 -24.88
N GLY A 453 -36.57 -7.76 -24.04
CA GLY A 453 -37.91 -7.29 -23.69
C GLY A 453 -38.56 -7.99 -22.49
N ASP A 454 -37.97 -9.04 -21.91
CA ASP A 454 -38.54 -9.72 -20.76
C ASP A 454 -38.53 -8.81 -19.51
N GLN A 455 -39.68 -8.67 -18.87
CA GLN A 455 -39.87 -7.79 -17.70
C GLN A 455 -39.44 -8.46 -16.39
N VAL A 456 -38.13 -8.61 -16.21
CA VAL A 456 -37.52 -9.10 -14.96
C VAL A 456 -36.49 -8.09 -14.44
N GLU A 457 -36.26 -8.08 -13.12
CA GLU A 457 -35.28 -7.16 -12.52
C GLU A 457 -33.84 -7.64 -12.71
N ASN A 458 -33.63 -8.95 -12.69
CA ASN A 458 -32.35 -9.61 -12.91
C ASN A 458 -32.56 -11.02 -13.47
N PHE A 459 -31.48 -11.59 -13.97
CA PHE A 459 -31.44 -12.97 -14.45
C PHE A 459 -30.10 -13.62 -14.10
N GLN A 460 -30.07 -14.94 -14.12
CA GLN A 460 -28.86 -15.72 -13.87
C GLN A 460 -28.28 -16.27 -15.16
N ILE A 461 -26.96 -16.28 -15.24
CA ILE A 461 -26.19 -16.91 -16.30
C ILE A 461 -25.02 -17.65 -15.66
N SER A 462 -24.80 -18.88 -16.08
CA SER A 462 -23.69 -19.70 -15.60
C SER A 462 -22.74 -20.05 -16.73
N GLY A 463 -21.47 -20.21 -16.39
CA GLY A 463 -20.44 -20.66 -17.32
C GLY A 463 -19.51 -21.66 -16.66
N THR A 464 -18.95 -22.53 -17.48
CA THR A 464 -17.96 -23.53 -17.08
C THR A 464 -16.79 -23.53 -18.05
N MET A 465 -15.58 -23.76 -17.55
CA MET A 465 -14.37 -23.82 -18.36
C MET A 465 -13.41 -24.85 -17.78
N ASN A 466 -12.90 -25.74 -18.63
CA ASN A 466 -11.83 -26.66 -18.24
C ASN A 466 -10.50 -25.91 -18.29
N VAL A 467 -9.70 -26.09 -17.26
CA VAL A 467 -8.39 -25.46 -17.12
C VAL A 467 -7.38 -26.48 -16.64
N SER A 468 -6.14 -26.33 -17.11
CA SER A 468 -5.00 -27.08 -16.62
C SER A 468 -3.90 -26.12 -16.18
N GLY A 469 -3.05 -26.61 -15.29
CA GLY A 469 -1.86 -25.93 -14.82
C GLY A 469 -0.88 -26.96 -14.27
N VAL A 470 0.22 -26.46 -13.72
CA VAL A 470 1.31 -27.33 -13.26
C VAL A 470 1.64 -27.03 -11.80
N ALA A 471 1.80 -28.07 -10.99
CA ALA A 471 2.31 -27.98 -9.62
C ALA A 471 3.73 -28.55 -9.54
N TYR A 472 4.54 -28.01 -8.63
CA TYR A 472 5.91 -28.46 -8.40
C TYR A 472 6.23 -28.50 -6.91
N ASN A 473 7.29 -29.23 -6.53
CA ASN A 473 7.74 -29.30 -5.14
C ASN A 473 8.53 -28.04 -4.76
N SER A 474 7.95 -27.20 -3.89
CA SER A 474 8.56 -25.95 -3.43
C SER A 474 9.81 -26.18 -2.58
N SER A 475 9.79 -27.20 -1.73
CA SER A 475 10.92 -27.56 -0.87
C SER A 475 12.16 -27.96 -1.70
N GLU A 476 11.97 -28.68 -2.80
CA GLU A 476 13.04 -29.05 -3.73
C GLU A 476 13.63 -27.82 -4.43
N LEU A 477 12.78 -26.89 -4.89
CA LEU A 477 13.19 -25.62 -5.47
C LEU A 477 14.05 -24.81 -4.49
N VAL A 478 13.58 -24.64 -3.25
CA VAL A 478 14.32 -23.93 -2.20
C VAL A 478 15.64 -24.61 -1.90
N ASN A 479 15.71 -25.94 -1.91
CA ASN A 479 16.96 -26.69 -1.69
C ASN A 479 17.99 -26.44 -2.79
N ILE A 480 17.59 -26.41 -4.06
CA ILE A 480 18.47 -26.09 -5.20
C ILE A 480 19.00 -24.66 -5.05
N LEU A 481 18.12 -23.70 -4.79
CA LEU A 481 18.48 -22.29 -4.62
C LEU A 481 19.36 -22.04 -3.39
N ARG A 482 19.13 -22.77 -2.28
CA ARG A 482 19.98 -22.75 -1.09
C ARG A 482 21.40 -23.24 -1.40
N ASN A 483 21.54 -24.25 -2.25
CA ASN A 483 22.85 -24.72 -2.67
C ASN A 483 23.55 -23.69 -3.55
N GLU A 484 22.82 -22.97 -4.40
CA GLU A 484 23.41 -21.88 -5.17
C GLU A 484 23.90 -20.71 -4.32
N LEU A 485 23.12 -20.31 -3.30
CA LEU A 485 23.59 -19.31 -2.34
C LEU A 485 24.92 -19.74 -1.68
N LYS A 486 25.07 -21.03 -1.35
CA LYS A 486 26.31 -21.56 -0.75
C LYS A 486 27.48 -21.57 -1.74
N LEU A 487 27.24 -21.79 -3.03
CA LEU A 487 28.27 -21.78 -4.07
C LEU A 487 28.74 -20.37 -4.42
N HIS A 488 27.82 -19.40 -4.40
CA HIS A 488 28.10 -17.99 -4.70
C HIS A 488 28.67 -17.20 -3.52
N LYS A 489 28.70 -17.80 -2.32
CA LYS A 489 29.24 -17.23 -1.09
C LYS A 489 30.74 -16.94 -1.21
N SER A 490 31.17 -15.76 -0.75
CA SER A 490 32.60 -15.43 -0.65
C SER A 490 33.31 -16.23 0.46
N PRO A 491 34.60 -16.63 0.30
CA PRO A 491 35.34 -17.39 1.33
C PRO A 491 35.47 -16.69 2.68
N GLU A 492 35.43 -15.34 2.71
CA GLU A 492 35.62 -14.51 3.91
C GLU A 492 34.30 -14.23 4.66
N LYS A 493 33.16 -14.63 4.09
CA LYS A 493 31.83 -14.36 4.62
C LYS A 493 31.17 -15.65 5.09
N GLN A 494 29.99 -15.57 5.70
CA GLN A 494 29.10 -16.68 6.04
C GLN A 494 27.64 -16.32 5.79
N LEU A 495 26.84 -17.31 5.41
CA LEU A 495 25.39 -17.12 5.28
C LEU A 495 24.79 -17.15 6.68
N GLN A 496 24.29 -15.99 7.12
CA GLN A 496 23.65 -15.81 8.42
C GLN A 496 22.22 -16.35 8.39
N SER A 497 21.46 -15.99 7.35
CA SER A 497 20.07 -16.41 7.18
C SER A 497 19.69 -16.48 5.71
N ILE A 498 18.64 -17.24 5.41
CA ILE A 498 18.05 -17.36 4.07
C ILE A 498 16.59 -16.97 4.19
N ASP A 499 16.16 -16.04 3.36
CA ASP A 499 14.76 -15.64 3.28
C ASP A 499 14.05 -16.55 2.26
N GLU A 500 13.50 -17.66 2.74
CA GLU A 500 12.74 -18.60 1.89
C GLU A 500 11.47 -17.96 1.30
N GLY A 501 10.95 -16.90 1.93
CA GLY A 501 9.81 -16.14 1.41
C GLY A 501 10.17 -15.21 0.24
N SER A 502 11.47 -14.94 0.02
CA SER A 502 11.94 -14.10 -1.08
C SER A 502 12.01 -14.82 -2.44
N VAL A 503 11.62 -16.10 -2.49
CA VAL A 503 11.69 -16.89 -3.73
C VAL A 503 10.75 -16.29 -4.79
N TYR A 504 11.33 -15.93 -5.93
CA TYR A 504 10.63 -15.44 -7.10
C TYR A 504 11.11 -16.20 -8.33
N TYR A 505 10.23 -16.44 -9.29
CA TYR A 505 10.57 -17.13 -10.53
C TYR A 505 9.84 -16.54 -11.74
N GLU A 506 10.48 -16.68 -12.90
CA GLU A 506 9.92 -16.33 -14.20
C GLU A 506 9.92 -17.54 -15.13
N ILE A 507 8.82 -17.77 -15.84
CA ILE A 507 8.71 -18.79 -16.87
C ILE A 507 9.39 -18.27 -18.13
N ILE A 508 10.39 -19.00 -18.62
CA ILE A 508 11.18 -18.64 -19.81
C ILE A 508 10.62 -19.32 -21.05
N ASP A 509 10.31 -20.60 -20.93
CA ASP A 509 10.08 -21.50 -22.07
C ASP A 509 9.20 -22.68 -21.64
N PHE A 510 8.31 -23.11 -22.53
CA PHE A 510 7.48 -24.29 -22.37
C PHE A 510 7.67 -25.19 -23.59
N ASP A 511 8.21 -26.39 -23.36
CA ASP A 511 8.36 -27.39 -24.41
C ASP A 511 7.21 -28.40 -24.28
N GLU A 512 6.14 -28.17 -25.04
CA GLU A 512 4.97 -29.05 -25.11
C GLU A 512 5.34 -30.49 -25.52
N SER A 513 6.41 -30.68 -26.30
CA SER A 513 6.76 -32.00 -26.82
C SER A 513 7.45 -32.90 -25.81
N SER A 514 8.14 -32.29 -24.83
CA SER A 514 8.84 -33.01 -23.77
C SER A 514 8.19 -32.84 -22.39
N GLU A 515 7.10 -32.06 -22.32
CA GLU A 515 6.43 -31.64 -21.08
C GLU A 515 7.44 -31.08 -20.06
N LYS A 516 8.25 -30.13 -20.54
CA LYS A 516 9.29 -29.45 -19.75
C LYS A 516 9.07 -27.95 -19.72
N ILE A 517 9.12 -27.37 -18.53
CA ILE A 517 9.01 -25.93 -18.30
C ILE A 517 10.34 -25.43 -17.77
N LYS A 518 10.91 -24.42 -18.43
CA LYS A 518 12.13 -23.76 -17.93
C LYS A 518 11.75 -22.51 -17.17
N ILE A 519 12.20 -22.43 -15.93
CA ILE A 519 12.04 -21.26 -15.07
C ILE A 519 13.42 -20.71 -14.67
N THR A 520 13.52 -19.39 -14.52
CA THR A 520 14.63 -18.78 -13.77
C THR A 520 14.10 -18.43 -12.39
N ALA A 521 14.61 -19.09 -11.36
CA ALA A 521 14.22 -18.82 -9.98
C ALA A 521 15.35 -18.10 -9.24
N THR A 522 14.99 -17.20 -8.33
CA THR A 522 15.89 -16.36 -7.55
C THR A 522 15.52 -16.44 -6.07
N ILE A 523 16.53 -16.44 -5.20
CA ILE A 523 16.38 -16.38 -3.75
C ILE A 523 17.33 -15.34 -3.15
N LYS A 524 16.96 -14.76 -2.02
CA LYS A 524 17.79 -13.85 -1.24
C LYS A 524 18.25 -14.50 0.06
N GLY A 525 19.51 -14.25 0.40
CA GLY A 525 20.09 -14.58 1.70
C GLY A 525 20.82 -13.38 2.28
N VAL A 526 21.10 -13.44 3.57
CA VAL A 526 21.96 -12.48 4.26
C VAL A 526 23.31 -13.13 4.47
N GLU A 527 24.36 -12.54 3.92
CA GLU A 527 25.74 -12.91 4.21
C GLU A 527 26.38 -11.88 5.15
N GLU A 528 27.20 -12.33 6.08
CA GLU A 528 27.98 -11.49 7.00
C GLU A 528 29.46 -11.88 6.96
N TYR A 529 30.37 -10.99 7.34
CA TYR A 529 31.78 -11.36 7.47
C TYR A 529 32.01 -12.35 8.62
N VAL A 530 32.90 -13.31 8.42
CA VAL A 530 33.31 -14.25 9.47
C VAL A 530 34.17 -13.51 10.49
N LEU A 531 33.68 -13.41 11.72
CA LEU A 531 34.41 -12.84 12.86
C LEU A 531 34.88 -13.90 13.86
N ASP A 532 34.61 -15.18 13.60
CA ASP A 532 34.97 -16.27 14.51
C ASP A 532 36.50 -16.44 14.58
N PRO A 533 37.13 -16.36 15.78
CA PRO A 533 38.56 -16.63 15.95
C PRO A 533 38.98 -18.07 15.60
N GLU A 534 38.06 -19.03 15.48
CA GLU A 534 38.37 -20.40 15.08
C GLU A 534 38.54 -20.55 13.55
N GLU A 535 38.01 -19.62 12.76
CA GLU A 535 38.16 -19.60 11.31
C GLU A 535 39.37 -18.74 10.88
N GLU A 536 40.01 -19.10 9.75
CA GLU A 536 41.25 -18.45 9.28
C GLU A 536 41.06 -16.94 9.02
N SER A 537 39.96 -16.57 8.35
CA SER A 537 39.61 -15.17 8.05
C SER A 537 39.37 -14.35 9.33
N GLY A 538 38.57 -14.90 10.26
CA GLY A 538 38.28 -14.25 11.53
C GLY A 538 39.51 -14.12 12.43
N ALA A 539 40.37 -15.14 12.49
CA ALA A 539 41.63 -15.09 13.22
C ALA A 539 42.56 -13.98 12.71
N LEU A 540 42.74 -13.87 11.38
CA LEU A 540 43.56 -12.83 10.76
C LEU A 540 43.03 -11.42 11.05
N LEU A 541 41.71 -11.24 10.99
CA LEU A 541 41.06 -9.96 11.30
C LEU A 541 41.24 -9.58 12.78
N ILE A 542 41.04 -10.54 13.69
CA ILE A 542 41.21 -10.37 15.14
C ILE A 542 42.66 -10.00 15.48
N GLU A 543 43.65 -10.63 14.84
CA GLU A 543 45.06 -10.28 15.00
C GLU A 543 45.34 -8.86 14.51
N LYS A 544 44.86 -8.52 13.30
CA LYS A 544 44.99 -7.16 12.74
C LYS A 544 44.38 -6.10 13.64
N ILE A 545 43.21 -6.37 14.24
CA ILE A 545 42.56 -5.47 15.19
C ILE A 545 43.43 -5.31 16.44
N LYS A 546 43.82 -6.41 17.10
CA LYS A 546 44.65 -6.36 18.32
C LYS A 546 45.94 -5.57 18.12
N ASP A 547 46.59 -5.74 16.98
CA ASP A 547 47.86 -5.08 16.66
C ASP A 547 47.72 -3.58 16.46
N HIS A 548 46.59 -3.13 15.90
CA HIS A 548 46.35 -1.71 15.63
C HIS A 548 45.71 -0.96 16.79
N VAL A 549 45.11 -1.65 17.77
CA VAL A 549 44.39 -1.02 18.89
C VAL A 549 45.16 -1.06 20.22
N ALA A 550 46.15 -1.95 20.36
CA ALA A 550 46.97 -2.04 21.56
C ALA A 550 47.66 -0.70 21.89
N GLY A 551 47.45 -0.19 23.11
CA GLY A 551 48.03 1.07 23.58
C GLY A 551 47.36 2.36 23.07
N LYS A 552 46.36 2.26 22.18
CA LYS A 552 45.59 3.43 21.72
C LYS A 552 44.55 3.87 22.75
N THR A 553 44.02 5.08 22.59
CA THR A 553 42.85 5.52 23.36
C THR A 553 41.61 4.73 22.92
N ILE A 554 40.60 4.65 23.79
CA ILE A 554 39.34 3.95 23.47
C ILE A 554 38.69 4.54 22.21
N ASP A 555 38.69 5.86 22.07
CA ASP A 555 38.10 6.55 20.93
C ASP A 555 38.88 6.27 19.63
N GLU A 556 40.21 6.37 19.63
CA GLU A 556 41.02 6.06 18.45
C GLU A 556 40.92 4.58 18.02
N ALA A 557 40.80 3.68 18.99
CA ALA A 557 40.61 2.26 18.73
C ALA A 557 39.23 1.98 18.15
N LYS A 558 38.20 2.65 18.68
CA LYS A 558 36.83 2.59 18.16
C LYS A 558 36.78 3.10 16.72
N ASP A 559 37.31 4.29 16.46
CA ASP A 559 37.34 4.89 15.13
C ASP A 559 38.06 3.99 14.11
N TYR A 560 39.17 3.35 14.51
CA TYR A 560 39.85 2.41 13.62
C TYR A 560 38.99 1.19 13.28
N ILE A 561 38.33 0.59 14.27
CA ILE A 561 37.52 -0.62 14.08
C ILE A 561 36.25 -0.31 13.28
N GLU A 562 35.57 0.82 13.52
CA GLU A 562 34.36 1.22 12.77
C GLU A 562 34.65 1.55 11.29
N ASN A 563 35.91 1.83 10.94
CA ASN A 563 36.31 2.07 9.55
C ASN A 563 36.74 0.78 8.82
N LEU A 564 36.66 -0.39 9.46
CA LEU A 564 36.93 -1.67 8.82
C LEU A 564 35.70 -2.13 8.02
N PRO A 565 35.84 -2.50 6.73
CA PRO A 565 34.70 -2.95 5.91
C PRO A 565 34.03 -4.22 6.42
N GLU A 566 34.71 -4.98 7.28
CA GLU A 566 34.21 -6.22 7.88
C GLU A 566 33.29 -5.98 9.10
N ILE A 567 33.27 -4.75 9.65
CA ILE A 567 32.63 -4.43 10.94
C ILE A 567 31.54 -3.38 10.79
N ASN A 568 30.33 -3.70 11.24
CA ASN A 568 29.20 -2.76 11.31
C ASN A 568 29.29 -1.90 12.59
N LYS A 569 29.53 -2.56 13.73
CA LYS A 569 29.47 -1.91 15.05
C LYS A 569 30.52 -2.46 16.01
N VAL A 570 31.04 -1.57 16.85
CA VAL A 570 31.98 -1.92 17.92
C VAL A 570 31.59 -1.31 19.26
N GLU A 571 31.73 -2.09 20.33
CA GLU A 571 31.63 -1.61 21.72
C GLU A 571 32.87 -2.04 22.50
N ILE A 572 33.58 -1.10 23.13
CA ILE A 572 34.81 -1.39 23.88
C ILE A 572 34.55 -1.16 25.37
N LYS A 573 34.76 -2.20 26.19
CA LYS A 573 34.68 -2.14 27.66
C LYS A 573 36.06 -2.32 28.27
N SER A 574 36.59 -1.27 28.88
CA SER A 574 37.84 -1.34 29.65
C SER A 574 37.57 -1.71 31.11
N TRP A 575 38.51 -2.46 31.68
CA TRP A 575 38.58 -2.74 33.11
C TRP A 575 39.97 -2.37 33.61
N PRO A 576 40.11 -1.55 34.65
CA PRO A 576 39.04 -0.82 35.34
C PRO A 576 38.33 0.20 34.43
N VAL A 577 37.06 0.50 34.70
CA VAL A 577 36.19 1.36 33.84
C VAL A 577 36.76 2.76 33.58
N TRP A 578 37.68 3.22 34.42
CA TRP A 578 38.34 4.52 34.30
C TRP A 578 39.62 4.50 33.44
N ALA A 579 40.04 3.33 32.94
CA ALA A 579 41.23 3.23 32.09
C ALA A 579 40.96 3.90 30.73
N PRO A 580 41.74 4.95 30.36
CA PRO A 580 41.49 5.74 29.14
C PRO A 580 42.04 5.08 27.86
N THR A 581 42.86 4.04 28.01
CA THR A 581 43.63 3.40 26.94
C THR A 581 43.46 1.90 26.97
N ILE A 582 43.61 1.28 25.80
CA ILE A 582 43.61 -0.17 25.65
C ILE A 582 44.95 -0.74 26.16
N PRO A 583 44.95 -1.88 26.86
CA PRO A 583 46.17 -2.52 27.35
C PRO A 583 47.18 -2.74 26.22
N THR A 584 48.46 -2.51 26.49
CA THR A 584 49.55 -2.80 25.55
C THR A 584 49.81 -4.30 25.42
N VAL A 585 49.45 -5.08 26.44
CA VAL A 585 49.58 -6.54 26.45
C VAL A 585 48.42 -7.15 25.68
N ARG A 586 48.71 -7.81 24.55
CA ARG A 586 47.72 -8.40 23.63
C ARG A 586 46.79 -9.41 24.30
N GLU A 587 47.30 -10.19 25.25
CA GLU A 587 46.53 -11.21 26.00
C GLU A 587 45.43 -10.60 26.88
N ASN A 588 45.57 -9.32 27.24
CA ASN A 588 44.58 -8.60 28.02
C ASN A 588 43.46 -7.99 27.16
N ILE A 589 43.55 -8.12 25.83
CA ILE A 589 42.53 -7.68 24.87
C ILE A 589 41.69 -8.90 24.46
N LYS A 590 40.46 -8.96 24.96
CA LYS A 590 39.48 -10.00 24.60
C LYS A 590 38.57 -9.49 23.51
N ILE A 591 38.40 -10.25 22.45
CA ILE A 591 37.44 -9.94 21.38
C ILE A 591 36.26 -10.89 21.55
N LYS A 592 35.05 -10.37 21.46
CA LYS A 592 33.80 -11.13 21.48
C LYS A 592 32.95 -10.70 20.30
N VAL A 593 32.38 -11.66 19.59
CA VAL A 593 31.38 -11.39 18.57
C VAL A 593 30.03 -11.23 19.28
N SER A 594 29.34 -10.14 18.98
CA SER A 594 27.98 -9.88 19.44
C SER A 594 27.04 -10.12 18.27
N GLU A 595 26.11 -11.07 18.42
CA GLU A 595 24.95 -11.15 17.54
C GLU A 595 24.09 -9.89 17.77
N GLU A 596 23.59 -9.30 16.68
CA GLU A 596 22.58 -8.25 16.78
C GLU A 596 21.28 -8.88 17.30
N ALA A 597 20.67 -8.27 18.30
CA ALA A 597 19.44 -8.76 18.94
C ALA A 597 18.17 -8.23 18.25
#